data_AF-A0A1J3DGL3-F1
#
_entry.id   AF-A0A1J3DGL3-F1
#
_cell.length_a   1.000
_cell.length_b   1.000
_cell.length_c   1.000
_cell.angle_alpha   90.00
_cell.angle_beta   90.00
_cell.angle_gamma   90.00
#
_symmetry.space_group_name_H-M   'P 1'
#
loop_
_entity.id
_entity.type
_entity.pdbx_description
1 polymer ?
#
loop_
_entity_poly.entity_id
_entity_poly.type
_entity_poly.pdbx_seq_one_letter_code
_entity_poly.pdbx_strand_id
1 'polypeptide(L)'
;TNRTSCFVYGAPGSFYSRLFSRNSLHFIHSSYALHWLSKVPEQLENDKENVYITSSSPQSAYKAYLNQFQRDFTMFLRLRSEEVVSNGGMVLTFIG
;
A
#
# COMPACT_ATOMS: atom_id res chain seq x y z
N THR A 1 12.50 19.61 31.10
CA THR A 1 12.19 18.72 29.97
C THR A 1 11.27 19.47 29.03
N ASN A 2 11.68 19.68 27.77
CA ASN A 2 10.89 20.43 26.81
C ASN A 2 9.70 19.55 26.37
N ARG A 3 8.50 19.78 26.91
CA ARG A 3 7.29 19.02 26.53
C ARG A 3 6.78 19.57 25.21
N THR A 4 7.06 18.89 24.11
CA THR A 4 6.39 19.11 22.84
C THR A 4 4.94 18.60 22.93
N SER A 5 4.00 19.43 22.50
CA SER A 5 2.59 19.04 22.38
C SER A 5 2.42 18.02 21.26
N CYS A 6 1.57 17.01 21.46
CA CYS A 6 1.24 15.98 20.48
C CYS A 6 -0.27 15.92 20.27
N PHE A 7 -0.72 16.03 19.02
CA PHE A 7 -2.13 15.95 18.63
C PHE A 7 -2.31 14.75 17.71
N VAL A 8 -3.30 13.90 18.00
CA VAL A 8 -3.56 12.64 17.29
C VAL A 8 -4.94 12.70 16.65
N TYR A 9 -5.05 12.23 15.41
CA TYR A 9 -6.31 12.12 14.69
C TYR A 9 -6.36 10.83 13.86
N GLY A 10 -7.55 10.34 13.57
CA GLY A 10 -7.79 9.22 12.66
C GLY A 10 -8.14 9.72 11.25
N ALA A 11 -7.55 9.11 10.23
CA ALA A 11 -7.86 9.36 8.83
C ALA A 11 -8.40 8.06 8.19
N PRO A 12 -9.73 7.85 8.13
CA PRO A 12 -10.30 6.64 7.53
C PRO A 12 -10.19 6.67 6.00
N GLY A 13 -9.95 5.52 5.40
CA GLY A 13 -9.91 5.34 3.95
C GLY A 13 -8.82 4.37 3.52
N SER A 14 -8.90 3.92 2.26
CA SER A 14 -7.85 3.08 1.68
C SER A 14 -6.60 3.89 1.41
N PHE A 15 -5.42 3.35 1.72
CA PHE A 15 -4.15 3.96 1.30
C PHE A 15 -3.89 3.83 -0.21
N TYR A 16 -4.76 3.15 -0.97
CA TYR A 16 -4.82 3.24 -2.44
C TYR A 16 -5.72 4.39 -2.93
N SER A 17 -6.12 5.28 -2.03
CA SER A 17 -6.78 6.56 -2.31
C SER A 17 -6.05 7.71 -1.62
N ARG A 18 -6.41 8.94 -1.99
CA ARG A 18 -5.85 10.15 -1.38
C ARG A 18 -6.46 10.35 0.01
N LEU A 19 -5.61 10.53 1.02
CA LEU A 19 -6.03 10.68 2.42
C LEU A 19 -5.72 12.08 2.97
N PHE A 20 -4.70 12.75 2.42
CA PHE A 20 -4.23 14.02 2.92
C PHE A 20 -4.12 15.08 1.81
N SER A 21 -4.05 16.35 2.23
CA SER A 21 -3.81 17.47 1.33
C SER A 21 -2.40 17.40 0.73
N ARG A 22 -2.19 18.10 -0.39
CA ARG A 22 -0.87 18.21 -1.03
C ARG A 22 0.14 18.80 -0.04
N ASN A 23 1.37 18.29 -0.02
CA ASN A 23 2.48 18.82 0.79
C ASN A 23 2.13 19.03 2.28
N SER A 24 1.43 18.07 2.89
CA SER A 24 1.00 18.17 4.30
C SER A 24 1.72 17.22 5.24
N LEU A 25 2.36 16.17 4.71
CA LEU A 25 3.05 15.15 5.49
C LEU A 25 4.57 15.35 5.42
N HIS A 26 5.22 15.38 6.56
CA HIS A 26 6.69 15.41 6.64
C HIS A 26 7.30 14.01 6.60
N PHE A 27 6.57 13.03 7.15
CA PHE A 27 7.04 11.67 7.29
C PHE A 27 5.87 10.69 7.22
N ILE A 28 6.07 9.58 6.51
CA ILE A 28 5.13 8.46 6.47
C ILE A 28 5.82 7.21 6.97
N HIS A 29 5.11 6.47 7.81
CA HIS A 29 5.47 5.12 8.21
C HIS A 29 4.35 4.15 7.85
N SER A 30 4.71 3.01 7.26
CA SER A 30 3.80 1.90 6.98
C SER A 30 4.50 0.59 7.25
N SER A 31 3.92 -0.24 8.12
CA SER A 31 4.45 -1.55 8.48
C SER A 31 3.36 -2.61 8.30
N TYR A 32 3.68 -3.67 7.56
CA TYR A 32 2.82 -4.83 7.32
C TYR A 32 1.45 -4.49 6.70
N ALA A 33 1.37 -3.39 5.93
CA ALA A 33 0.13 -3.01 5.24
C ALA A 33 0.22 -3.15 3.71
N LEU A 34 1.36 -2.81 3.09
CA LEU A 34 1.45 -2.66 1.62
C LEU A 34 1.46 -3.97 0.82
N HIS A 35 1.51 -5.12 1.49
CA HIS A 35 1.34 -6.43 0.85
C HIS A 35 -0.15 -6.79 0.65
N TRP A 36 -1.07 -6.09 1.31
CA TRP A 36 -2.51 -6.26 1.07
C TRP A 36 -2.92 -5.53 -0.20
N LEU A 37 -3.41 -6.28 -1.19
CA LEU A 37 -3.85 -5.74 -2.47
C LEU A 37 -5.18 -4.98 -2.36
N SER A 38 -5.43 -4.07 -3.30
CA SER A 38 -6.69 -3.32 -3.38
C SER A 38 -7.89 -4.19 -3.78
N LYS A 39 -7.62 -5.27 -4.51
CA LYS A 39 -8.60 -6.27 -4.97
C LYS A 39 -7.91 -7.60 -5.28
N VAL A 40 -8.72 -8.64 -5.45
CA VAL A 40 -8.27 -9.92 -6.03
C VAL A 40 -7.76 -9.67 -7.46
N PRO A 41 -6.64 -10.29 -7.88
CA PRO A 41 -6.18 -10.17 -9.27
C PRO A 41 -7.26 -10.65 -10.26
N GLU A 42 -7.55 -9.85 -11.30
CA GLU A 42 -8.68 -10.09 -12.23
C GLU A 42 -8.71 -11.49 -12.86
N GLN A 43 -7.54 -12.07 -13.17
CA GLN A 43 -7.47 -13.42 -13.74
C GLN A 43 -7.81 -14.54 -12.74
N LEU A 44 -7.96 -14.23 -11.45
CA LEU A 44 -8.12 -15.17 -10.35
C LEU A 44 -9.45 -14.97 -9.58
N GLU A 45 -10.32 -14.05 -10.00
CA GLU A 45 -11.62 -13.80 -9.34
C GLU A 45 -12.53 -15.05 -9.30
N ASN A 46 -12.33 -15.99 -10.22
CA ASN A 46 -13.08 -17.24 -10.31
C ASN A 46 -12.29 -18.48 -9.88
N ASP A 47 -11.07 -18.31 -9.35
CA ASP A 47 -10.31 -19.44 -8.79
C ASP A 47 -11.00 -19.89 -7.49
N LYS A 48 -11.65 -21.05 -7.55
CA LYS A 48 -12.37 -21.62 -6.40
C LYS A 48 -11.54 -22.62 -5.61
N GLU A 49 -10.34 -22.94 -6.11
CA GLU A 49 -9.50 -23.98 -5.52
C GLU A 49 -8.50 -23.39 -4.52
N ASN A 50 -7.98 -22.18 -4.80
CA ASN A 50 -6.94 -21.57 -3.98
C ASN A 50 -7.28 -20.14 -3.55
N VAL A 51 -6.96 -19.81 -2.30
CA VAL A 51 -7.12 -18.46 -1.73
C VAL A 51 -5.90 -17.56 -1.96
N TYR A 52 -4.75 -18.15 -2.33
CA TYR A 52 -3.49 -17.47 -2.61
C TYR A 52 -2.57 -18.36 -3.47
N ILE A 53 -1.48 -17.79 -3.99
CA ILE A 53 -0.43 -18.56 -4.69
C ILE A 53 0.23 -19.59 -3.76
N THR A 54 0.41 -20.80 -4.28
CA THR A 54 1.08 -21.93 -3.63
C THR A 54 2.17 -22.47 -4.55
N SER A 55 3.03 -23.36 -4.05
CA SER A 55 4.09 -23.98 -4.84
C SER A 55 3.59 -24.73 -6.08
N SER A 56 2.33 -25.13 -6.12
CA SER A 56 1.69 -25.80 -7.27
C SER A 56 0.95 -24.85 -8.21
N SER A 57 0.87 -23.55 -7.90
CA SER A 57 0.13 -22.60 -8.73
C SER A 57 0.77 -22.44 -10.11
N PRO A 58 -0.04 -22.24 -11.17
CA PRO A 58 0.48 -22.00 -12.50
C PRO A 58 1.18 -20.64 -12.57
N GLN A 59 2.13 -20.50 -13.49
CA GLN A 59 2.88 -19.25 -13.71
C GLN A 59 1.97 -18.03 -13.97
N SER A 60 0.79 -18.25 -14.54
CA SER A 60 -0.23 -17.21 -14.75
C SER A 60 -0.72 -16.60 -13.44
N ALA A 61 -0.89 -17.39 -12.39
CA ALA A 61 -1.35 -16.92 -11.09
C ALA A 61 -0.31 -15.99 -10.43
N TYR A 62 0.97 -16.39 -10.44
CA TYR A 62 2.07 -15.55 -9.97
C TYR A 62 2.14 -14.21 -10.71
N LYS A 63 2.01 -14.25 -12.04
CA LYS A 63 1.98 -13.03 -12.87
C LYS A 63 0.79 -12.14 -12.54
N ALA A 64 -0.39 -12.72 -12.28
CA ALA A 64 -1.58 -11.97 -11.91
C ALA A 64 -1.39 -11.22 -10.58
N TYR A 65 -0.87 -11.89 -9.53
CA TYR A 65 -0.55 -11.25 -8.25
C TYR A 65 0.52 -10.17 -8.39
N LEU A 66 1.62 -10.45 -9.11
CA LEU A 66 2.67 -9.47 -9.34
C LEU A 66 2.17 -8.21 -10.06
N ASN A 67 1.38 -8.40 -11.11
CA ASN A 67 0.80 -7.28 -11.87
C ASN A 67 -0.15 -6.44 -11.00
N GLN A 68 -0.95 -7.08 -10.14
CA GLN A 68 -1.83 -6.38 -9.22
C GLN A 68 -1.03 -5.60 -8.16
N PHE A 69 -0.02 -6.23 -7.55
CA PHE A 69 0.88 -5.56 -6.61
C PHE A 69 1.58 -4.36 -7.24
N GLN A 70 2.10 -4.48 -8.46
CA GLN A 70 2.75 -3.37 -9.16
C GLN A 70 1.80 -2.18 -9.36
N ARG A 71 0.56 -2.43 -9.82
CA ARG A 71 -0.45 -1.38 -9.97
C ARG A 71 -0.76 -0.69 -8.65
N ASP A 72 -1.00 -1.47 -7.61
CA ASP A 72 -1.38 -0.99 -6.28
C ASP A 72 -0.24 -0.22 -5.62
N PHE A 73 0.98 -0.76 -5.63
CA PHE A 73 2.15 -0.13 -5.04
C PHE A 73 2.54 1.14 -5.78
N THR A 74 2.51 1.16 -7.12
CA THR A 74 2.70 2.38 -7.90
C THR A 74 1.63 3.43 -7.58
N MET A 75 0.36 3.03 -7.44
CA MET A 75 -0.72 3.94 -7.05
C MET A 75 -0.49 4.54 -5.66
N PHE A 76 -0.10 3.72 -4.69
CA PHE A 76 0.29 4.17 -3.35
C PHE A 76 1.44 5.20 -3.43
N LEU A 77 2.55 4.87 -4.09
CA LEU A 77 3.70 5.76 -4.20
C LEU A 77 3.35 7.09 -4.87
N ARG A 78 2.55 7.06 -5.95
CA ARG A 78 2.08 8.27 -6.63
C ARG A 78 1.29 9.17 -5.68
N LEU A 79 0.29 8.61 -4.99
CA LEU A 79 -0.54 9.37 -4.05
C LEU A 79 0.28 9.94 -2.89
N ARG A 80 1.17 9.14 -2.30
CA ARG A 80 2.02 9.59 -1.20
C ARG A 80 3.02 10.66 -1.65
N SER A 81 3.53 10.59 -2.88
CA SER A 81 4.43 11.62 -3.41
C SER A 81 3.78 13.00 -3.52
N GLU A 82 2.45 13.07 -3.70
CA GLU A 82 1.72 14.34 -3.70
C GLU A 82 1.45 14.89 -2.29
N GLU A 83 1.34 14.00 -1.31
CA GLU A 83 0.99 14.34 0.07
C GLU A 83 2.23 14.70 0.91
N VAL A 84 3.37 14.09 0.59
CA VAL A 84 4.66 14.34 1.25
C VAL A 84 5.28 15.64 0.77
N VAL A 85 5.79 16.46 1.70
CA VAL A 85 6.53 17.69 1.38
C VAL A 85 7.84 17.40 0.64
N SER A 86 8.39 18.39 -0.06
CA SER A 86 9.76 18.28 -0.59
C SER A 86 10.75 17.94 0.52
N ASN A 87 11.64 16.97 0.27
CA ASN A 87 12.58 16.38 1.24
C ASN A 87 11.93 15.62 2.41
N GLY A 88 10.63 15.34 2.36
CA GLY A 88 9.98 14.45 3.32
C GLY A 88 10.41 12.98 3.14
N GLY A 89 10.23 12.19 4.20
CA GLY A 89 10.69 10.80 4.25
C GLY A 89 9.55 9.79 4.27
N MET A 90 9.82 8.59 3.75
CA MET A 90 8.95 7.43 3.92
C MET A 90 9.75 6.22 4.37
N VAL A 91 9.23 5.47 5.36
CA VAL A 91 9.75 4.16 5.77
C VAL A 91 8.65 3.14 5.59
N LEU A 92 8.91 2.16 4.74
CA LEU A 92 7.96 1.12 4.34
C LEU A 92 8.53 -0.25 4.69
N THR A 93 7.77 -1.06 5.42
CA THR A 93 8.14 -2.43 5.77
C THR A 93 6.98 -3.36 5.47
N PHE A 94 7.20 -4.41 4.68
CA PHE A 94 6.17 -5.37 4.30
C PHE A 94 6.80 -6.72 3.92
N ILE A 95 5.98 -7.77 3.91
CA ILE A 95 6.39 -9.11 3.47
C ILE A 95 6.42 -9.14 1.94
N GLY A 96 7.42 -9.83 1.38
CA GLY A 96 7.54 -10.13 -0.04
C GLY A 96 7.60 -11.64 -0.28
#